data_AF-A0A401GTG2-F1
#
_entry.id   AF-A0A401GTG2-F1
#
_cell.length_a   1.000
_cell.length_b   1.000
_cell.length_c   1.000
_cell.angle_alpha   90.00
_cell.angle_beta   90.00
_cell.angle_gamma   90.00
#
_symmetry.space_group_name_H-M   'P 1'
#
loop_
_entity.id
_entity.type
_entity.pdbx_description
1 polymer ?
#
loop_
_entity_poly.entity_id
_entity_poly.type
_entity_poly.pdbx_seq_one_letter_code
_entity_poly.pdbx_strand_id
1 'polypeptide(L)'
;MAWLKLLTLSQFPKDNTLAHHLWSTAWGQETFAPFDVDVVRDGTLLVDLDEPIPATCQVTNNHPFISKHLKHVVVRNEYVTTLDTLMALSVEVPNSSIIVVGHPGIGKTIFLFYVLIYRLQRGLSTFYQKTAESVLYFHKSGVYSIPANQEPDSVD
;
A
#
# COMPACT_ATOMS: atom_id res chain seq x y z
N MET A 1 -30.43 7.28 -0.68
CA MET A 1 -29.14 6.61 -0.97
C MET A 1 -28.61 7.21 -2.26
N ALA A 2 -27.66 8.15 -2.19
CA ALA A 2 -27.04 8.73 -3.37
C ALA A 2 -26.10 7.68 -3.99
N TRP A 3 -26.31 7.37 -5.26
CA TRP A 3 -25.49 6.42 -6.00
C TRP A 3 -24.18 7.11 -6.36
N LEU A 4 -23.09 6.79 -5.65
CA LEU A 4 -21.75 7.11 -6.13
C LEU A 4 -21.57 6.42 -7.48
N LYS A 5 -21.44 7.22 -8.56
CA LYS A 5 -21.20 6.71 -9.90
C LYS A 5 -19.79 6.14 -9.95
N LEU A 6 -19.66 4.84 -9.70
CA LEU A 6 -18.40 4.11 -9.83
C LEU A 6 -18.06 4.03 -11.32
N LEU A 7 -17.13 4.86 -11.74
CA LEU A 7 -16.63 4.90 -13.11
C LEU A 7 -15.52 3.86 -13.25
N THR A 8 -15.62 3.01 -14.27
CA THR A 8 -14.58 2.03 -14.60
C THR A 8 -13.30 2.75 -15.00
N LEU A 9 -12.13 2.17 -14.71
CA LEU A 9 -10.84 2.78 -15.04
C LEU A 9 -10.81 3.28 -16.49
N SER A 10 -11.36 2.57 -17.48
CA SER A 10 -11.44 3.01 -18.89
C SER A 10 -11.87 4.47 -19.14
N GLN A 11 -12.55 5.12 -18.19
CA GLN A 11 -12.99 6.51 -18.24
C GLN A 11 -11.99 7.55 -17.69
N PHE A 12 -10.81 7.15 -17.15
CA PHE A 12 -9.83 8.04 -16.48
C PHE A 12 -8.34 7.83 -16.88
N PRO A 13 -7.89 8.33 -18.04
CA PRO A 13 -6.71 7.80 -18.74
C PRO A 13 -5.31 7.92 -18.08
N LYS A 14 -5.10 8.63 -16.96
CA LYS A 14 -3.74 8.95 -16.47
C LYS A 14 -3.22 8.12 -15.27
N ASP A 15 -4.08 7.61 -14.39
CA ASP A 15 -3.69 6.76 -13.24
C ASP A 15 -4.10 5.27 -13.37
N ASN A 16 -4.80 4.93 -14.45
CA ASN A 16 -5.42 3.62 -14.65
C ASN A 16 -4.46 2.44 -14.75
N THR A 17 -3.38 2.59 -15.51
CA THR A 17 -2.59 1.43 -15.92
C THR A 17 -1.85 0.83 -14.72
N LEU A 18 -1.35 1.69 -13.83
CA LEU A 18 -0.65 1.27 -12.62
C LEU A 18 -1.62 0.66 -11.60
N ALA A 19 -2.79 1.27 -11.41
CA ALA A 19 -3.81 0.75 -10.49
C ALA A 19 -4.38 -0.59 -10.95
N HIS A 20 -4.68 -0.73 -12.25
CA HIS A 20 -5.11 -1.99 -12.85
C HIS A 20 -4.03 -3.07 -12.75
N HIS A 21 -2.77 -2.71 -13.07
CA HIS A 21 -1.66 -3.65 -12.96
C HIS A 21 -1.47 -4.14 -11.53
N LEU A 22 -1.48 -3.21 -10.56
CA LEU A 22 -1.43 -3.55 -9.14
C LEU A 22 -2.55 -4.51 -8.74
N TRP A 23 -3.79 -4.22 -9.12
CA TRP A 23 -4.92 -5.11 -8.82
C TRP A 23 -4.73 -6.49 -9.44
N SER A 24 -4.38 -6.57 -10.73
CA SER A 24 -4.19 -7.85 -11.42
C SER A 24 -3.05 -8.70 -10.84
N THR A 25 -2.06 -8.07 -10.22
CA THR A 25 -0.88 -8.75 -9.67
C THR A 25 -0.95 -8.98 -8.17
N ALA A 26 -1.72 -8.18 -7.41
CA ALA A 26 -1.82 -8.30 -5.96
C ALA A 26 -3.12 -8.97 -5.49
N TRP A 27 -4.24 -8.85 -6.23
CA TRP A 27 -5.55 -9.27 -5.75
C TRP A 27 -5.66 -10.80 -5.62
N GLY A 28 -5.62 -11.30 -4.38
CA GLY A 28 -5.63 -12.75 -4.12
C GLY A 28 -4.38 -13.49 -4.62
N GLN A 29 -3.28 -12.77 -4.88
CA GLN A 29 -2.04 -13.32 -5.44
C GLN A 29 -0.88 -13.16 -4.45
N GLU A 30 0.11 -14.04 -4.55
CA GLU A 30 1.33 -14.00 -3.72
C GLU A 30 2.48 -13.19 -4.33
N THR A 31 2.23 -12.43 -5.41
CA THR A 31 3.26 -11.65 -6.12
C THR A 31 4.06 -10.70 -5.21
N PHE A 32 3.47 -10.24 -4.10
CA PHE A 32 4.10 -9.35 -3.13
C PHE A 32 4.39 -10.02 -1.78
N ALA A 33 4.32 -11.36 -1.73
CA ALA A 33 4.75 -12.09 -0.54
C ALA A 33 6.23 -11.77 -0.22
N PRO A 34 6.57 -11.43 1.03
CA PRO A 34 7.96 -11.19 1.42
C PRO A 34 8.83 -12.44 1.21
N PHE A 35 10.10 -12.22 0.85
CA PHE A 35 11.12 -13.26 0.74
C PHE A 35 12.47 -12.76 1.26
N ASP A 36 13.32 -13.69 1.71
CA ASP A 36 14.63 -13.36 2.27
C ASP A 36 15.69 -13.16 1.18
N VAL A 37 16.56 -12.18 1.39
CA VAL A 37 17.76 -11.93 0.59
C VAL A 37 18.98 -11.75 1.48
N ASP A 38 20.13 -12.22 1.01
CA ASP A 38 21.41 -11.99 1.68
C ASP A 38 21.82 -10.52 1.61
N VAL A 39 22.29 -10.00 2.74
CA VAL A 39 22.80 -8.62 2.82
C VAL A 39 24.25 -8.61 2.34
N VAL A 40 24.44 -8.20 1.08
CA VAL A 40 25.78 -8.00 0.50
C VAL A 40 26.34 -6.66 0.99
N ARG A 41 27.52 -6.72 1.63
CA ARG A 41 28.21 -5.54 2.18
C ARG A 41 29.24 -5.04 1.18
N ASP A 42 29.27 -3.73 0.94
CA ASP A 42 30.25 -3.07 0.07
C ASP A 42 31.54 -2.68 0.80
N GLY A 43 31.63 -2.99 2.11
CA GLY A 43 32.79 -2.69 2.94
C GLY A 43 32.85 -1.24 3.46
N THR A 44 31.82 -0.41 3.21
CA THR A 44 31.81 1.01 3.62
C THR A 44 31.27 1.26 5.03
N LEU A 45 30.86 0.19 5.73
CA LEU A 45 30.22 0.30 7.04
C LEU A 45 31.16 0.85 8.11
N LEU A 46 30.74 1.96 8.71
CA LEU A 46 31.38 2.58 9.88
C LEU A 46 31.23 1.65 11.09
N VAL A 47 32.30 1.51 11.84
CA VAL A 47 32.57 0.41 12.79
C VAL A 47 31.79 0.52 14.12
N ASP A 48 30.83 1.45 14.23
CA ASP A 48 30.06 1.70 15.46
C ASP A 48 28.57 1.75 15.13
N LEU A 49 27.92 0.59 15.13
CA LEU A 49 26.46 0.49 15.11
C LEU A 49 25.99 -0.08 16.44
N ASP A 50 24.96 0.54 17.01
CA ASP A 50 24.32 0.08 18.25
C ASP A 50 23.81 -1.36 18.13
N GLU A 51 23.43 -1.78 16.92
CA GLU A 51 22.94 -3.13 16.62
C GLU A 51 23.74 -3.77 15.47
N PRO A 52 24.03 -5.09 15.57
CA PRO A 52 24.68 -5.80 14.49
C PRO A 52 23.77 -5.85 13.27
N ILE A 53 24.32 -5.52 12.10
CA ILE A 53 23.58 -5.64 10.84
C ILE A 53 23.25 -7.11 10.58
N PRO A 54 21.98 -7.43 10.28
CA PRO A 54 21.56 -8.81 10.03
C PRO A 54 22.23 -9.38 8.77
N ALA A 55 22.42 -10.70 8.74
CA ALA A 55 22.98 -11.41 7.59
C ALA A 55 22.00 -11.45 6.40
N THR A 56 20.70 -11.43 6.68
CA THR A 56 19.62 -11.46 5.70
C THR A 56 18.61 -10.35 5.99
N CYS A 57 17.82 -9.98 4.99
CA CYS A 57 16.65 -9.15 5.20
C CYS A 57 15.46 -9.61 4.36
N GLN A 58 14.26 -9.34 4.85
CA GLN A 58 13.05 -9.57 4.08
C GLN A 58 12.84 -8.43 3.10
N VAL A 59 12.50 -8.77 1.87
CA VAL A 59 12.11 -7.83 0.83
C VAL A 59 10.81 -8.29 0.17
N THR A 60 10.11 -7.35 -0.43
CA THR A 60 8.96 -7.62 -1.29
C THR A 60 9.13 -6.94 -2.64
N ASN A 61 8.39 -7.39 -3.65
CA ASN A 61 8.33 -6.72 -4.93
C ASN A 61 7.87 -5.27 -4.77
N ASN A 62 8.50 -4.38 -5.52
CA ASN A 62 8.25 -2.96 -5.42
C ASN A 62 6.83 -2.59 -5.89
N HIS A 63 6.23 -1.65 -5.18
CA HIS A 63 4.91 -1.14 -5.50
C HIS A 63 4.97 -0.17 -6.71
N PRO A 64 4.09 -0.29 -7.72
CA PRO A 64 4.09 0.56 -8.92
C PRO A 64 4.01 2.08 -8.64
N PHE A 65 3.45 2.48 -7.50
CA PHE A 65 3.36 3.87 -7.04
C PHE A 65 4.61 4.45 -6.35
N ILE A 66 5.61 3.63 -6.00
CA ILE A 66 6.85 4.08 -5.32
C ILE A 66 7.87 4.59 -6.34
N SER A 67 8.32 3.71 -7.22
CA SER A 67 9.35 4.00 -8.22
C SER A 67 9.27 2.98 -9.34
N LYS A 68 9.63 3.36 -10.58
CA LYS A 68 9.75 2.40 -11.69
C LYS A 68 11.11 1.70 -11.73
N HIS A 69 12.08 2.22 -10.98
CA HIS A 69 13.48 1.77 -11.04
C HIS A 69 13.85 0.84 -9.89
N LEU A 70 13.04 0.78 -8.84
CA LEU A 70 13.24 -0.15 -7.73
C LEU A 70 12.57 -1.48 -8.08
N LYS A 71 13.29 -2.57 -7.87
CA LYS A 71 12.75 -3.93 -8.02
C LYS A 71 12.11 -4.42 -6.74
N HIS A 72 12.75 -4.11 -5.61
CA HIS A 72 12.37 -4.62 -4.30
C HIS A 72 12.38 -3.51 -3.24
N VAL A 73 11.61 -3.72 -2.19
CA VAL A 73 11.53 -2.85 -1.02
C VAL A 73 11.74 -3.69 0.23
N VAL A 74 12.55 -3.21 1.17
CA VAL A 74 12.80 -3.89 2.45
C VAL A 74 11.54 -3.89 3.29
N VAL A 75 11.15 -5.07 3.77
CA VAL A 75 10.10 -5.26 4.76
C VAL A 75 10.74 -5.11 6.13
N ARG A 76 10.37 -4.03 6.80
CA ARG A 76 10.85 -3.71 8.14
C ARG A 76 10.03 -4.44 9.19
N ASN A 77 10.66 -4.87 10.28
CA ASN A 77 9.96 -5.52 11.40
C ASN A 77 8.90 -4.59 12.02
N GLU A 78 9.14 -3.28 12.00
CA GLU A 78 8.18 -2.29 12.44
C GLU A 78 6.91 -2.28 11.59
N TYR A 79 6.98 -2.62 10.30
CA TYR A 79 5.78 -2.71 9.46
C TYR A 79 4.90 -3.89 9.88
N VAL A 80 5.51 -5.04 10.15
CA VAL A 80 4.82 -6.25 10.62
C VAL A 80 4.17 -5.98 11.97
N THR A 81 4.97 -5.54 12.95
CA THR A 81 4.51 -5.25 14.31
C THR A 81 3.42 -4.17 14.34
N THR A 82 3.58 -3.10 13.54
CA THR A 82 2.57 -2.04 13.46
C THR A 82 1.28 -2.60 12.87
N LEU A 83 1.33 -3.34 11.76
CA LEU A 83 0.13 -3.91 11.14
C LEU A 83 -0.62 -4.84 12.11
N ASP A 84 0.08 -5.72 12.81
CA ASP A 84 -0.52 -6.63 13.81
C ASP A 84 -1.22 -5.83 14.92
N THR A 85 -0.58 -4.76 15.39
CA THR A 85 -1.17 -3.86 16.39
C THR A 85 -2.43 -3.17 15.85
N LEU A 86 -2.40 -2.66 14.61
CA LEU A 86 -3.57 -2.03 13.98
C LEU A 86 -4.73 -3.01 13.83
N MET A 87 -4.44 -4.28 13.50
CA MET A 87 -5.45 -5.32 13.40
C MET A 87 -6.11 -5.61 14.75
N ALA A 88 -5.31 -5.76 15.81
CA ALA A 88 -5.84 -5.96 17.17
C ALA A 88 -6.73 -4.78 17.59
N LEU A 89 -6.26 -3.55 17.39
CA LEU A 89 -7.03 -2.34 17.70
C LEU A 89 -8.34 -2.25 16.91
N SER A 90 -8.36 -2.71 15.65
CA SER A 90 -9.58 -2.69 14.82
C SER A 90 -10.68 -3.62 15.34
N VAL A 91 -10.33 -4.65 16.11
CA VAL A 91 -11.28 -5.54 16.78
C VAL A 91 -11.85 -4.89 18.05
N GLU A 92 -11.01 -4.18 18.80
CA GLU A 92 -11.41 -3.50 20.04
C GLU A 92 -12.24 -2.24 19.78
N VAL A 93 -11.86 -1.45 18.77
CA VAL A 93 -12.51 -0.19 18.41
C VAL A 93 -12.91 -0.22 16.94
N PRO A 94 -14.07 -0.82 16.61
CA PRO A 94 -14.54 -0.91 15.22
C PRO A 94 -14.80 0.49 14.65
N ASN A 95 -14.52 0.65 13.35
CA ASN A 95 -14.68 1.91 12.61
C ASN A 95 -13.83 3.09 13.14
N SER A 96 -12.73 2.80 13.82
CA SER A 96 -11.74 3.80 14.21
C SER A 96 -10.89 4.28 13.03
N SER A 97 -10.40 5.52 13.14
CA SER A 97 -9.46 6.11 12.20
C SER A 97 -8.08 6.16 12.85
N ILE A 98 -7.04 5.80 12.10
CA ILE A 98 -5.67 5.76 12.60
C ILE A 98 -4.79 6.66 11.75
N ILE A 99 -3.97 7.48 12.41
CA ILE A 99 -3.04 8.41 11.79
C ILE A 99 -1.61 7.94 12.07
N VAL A 100 -0.83 7.70 11.01
CA VAL A 100 0.58 7.33 11.11
C VAL A 100 1.45 8.58 11.08
N VAL A 101 2.12 8.87 12.19
CA VAL A 101 3.01 10.04 12.36
C VAL A 101 4.48 9.64 12.49
N GLY A 102 5.40 10.58 12.30
CA GLY A 102 6.83 10.36 12.47
C GLY A 102 7.68 11.24 11.57
N HIS A 103 9.01 11.19 11.76
CA HIS A 103 9.96 12.02 11.04
C HIS A 103 9.91 11.82 9.51
N PRO A 104 10.23 12.86 8.71
CA PRO A 104 10.40 12.71 7.26
C PRO A 104 11.39 11.58 6.93
N GLY A 105 11.12 10.82 5.87
CA GLY A 105 12.01 9.73 5.43
C GLY A 105 11.94 8.42 6.22
N ILE A 106 11.22 8.35 7.35
CA ILE A 106 11.19 7.15 8.21
C ILE A 106 10.47 5.92 7.60
N GLY A 107 9.82 6.08 6.45
CA GLY A 107 9.14 4.98 5.74
C GLY A 107 7.62 4.94 5.87
N LYS A 108 6.96 5.98 6.41
CA LYS A 108 5.48 6.03 6.55
C LYS A 108 4.73 5.68 5.25
N THR A 109 5.16 6.24 4.12
CA THR A 109 4.54 5.97 2.81
C THR A 109 4.71 4.52 2.40
N ILE A 110 5.89 3.94 2.64
CA ILE A 110 6.18 2.54 2.35
C ILE A 110 5.33 1.62 3.23
N PHE A 111 5.16 1.97 4.51
CA PHE A 111 4.25 1.26 5.40
C PHE A 111 2.81 1.27 4.89
N LEU A 112 2.28 2.41 4.43
CA LEU A 112 0.93 2.44 3.84
C LEU A 112 0.81 1.56 2.58
N PHE A 113 1.87 1.45 1.77
CA PHE A 113 1.88 0.50 0.65
C PHE A 113 1.93 -0.95 1.12
N TYR A 114 2.68 -1.25 2.18
CA TYR A 114 2.68 -2.57 2.81
C TYR A 114 1.28 -2.97 3.27
N VAL A 115 0.55 -2.05 3.93
CA VAL A 115 -0.86 -2.26 4.32
C VAL A 115 -1.77 -2.44 3.11
N LEU A 116 -1.62 -1.62 2.06
CA LEU A 116 -2.41 -1.75 0.83
C LEU A 116 -2.23 -3.14 0.21
N ILE A 117 -0.99 -3.57 0.00
CA ILE A 117 -0.67 -4.90 -0.54
C ILE A 117 -1.31 -6.00 0.31
N TYR A 118 -1.08 -5.96 1.63
CA TYR A 118 -1.64 -6.94 2.55
C TYR A 118 -3.16 -7.08 2.38
N ARG A 119 -3.88 -5.96 2.22
CA ARG A 119 -5.33 -5.97 2.01
C ARG A 119 -5.71 -6.58 0.65
N LEU A 120 -5.00 -6.22 -0.42
CA LEU A 120 -5.27 -6.72 -1.77
C LEU A 120 -5.00 -8.23 -1.87
N GLN A 121 -3.91 -8.73 -1.27
CA GLN A 121 -3.59 -10.16 -1.25
C GLN A 121 -4.68 -10.99 -0.56
N ARG A 122 -5.38 -10.39 0.40
CA ARG A 122 -6.52 -11.01 1.10
C ARG A 122 -7.87 -10.74 0.44
N GLY A 123 -7.89 -10.13 -0.75
CA GLY A 123 -9.11 -9.81 -1.48
C GLY A 123 -10.03 -8.82 -0.75
N LEU A 124 -9.47 -7.99 0.12
CA LEU A 124 -10.25 -7.02 0.89
C LEU A 124 -10.49 -5.76 0.06
N SER A 125 -11.77 -5.39 -0.06
CA SER A 125 -12.16 -4.12 -0.68
C SER A 125 -11.46 -2.95 0.00
N THR A 126 -10.82 -2.09 -0.78
CA THR A 126 -9.91 -1.06 -0.24
C THR A 126 -10.04 0.23 -1.02
N PHE A 127 -10.28 1.33 -0.30
CA PHE A 127 -10.12 2.68 -0.84
C PHE A 127 -8.68 3.15 -0.61
N TYR A 128 -8.09 3.77 -1.62
CA TYR A 128 -6.75 4.33 -1.58
C TYR A 128 -6.74 5.69 -2.25
N GLN A 129 -6.26 6.70 -1.54
CA GLN A 129 -6.14 8.07 -2.04
C GLN A 129 -4.67 8.49 -1.96
N LYS A 130 -4.06 8.74 -3.12
CA LYS A 130 -2.69 9.27 -3.19
C LYS A 130 -2.66 10.80 -3.16
N THR A 131 -3.65 11.41 -3.79
CA THR A 131 -3.73 12.84 -4.04
C THR A 131 -5.18 13.33 -3.83
N ALA A 132 -5.39 14.64 -3.73
CA ALA A 132 -6.71 15.19 -3.40
C ALA A 132 -7.75 15.03 -4.53
N GLU A 133 -7.33 14.73 -5.75
CA GLU A 133 -8.18 14.78 -6.94
C GLU A 133 -9.02 13.53 -7.16
N SER A 134 -8.60 12.37 -6.65
CA SER A 134 -9.34 11.12 -6.81
C SER A 134 -9.03 10.07 -5.75
N VAL A 135 -9.98 9.16 -5.55
CA VAL A 135 -9.88 7.97 -4.72
C VAL A 135 -9.97 6.73 -5.60
N LEU A 136 -9.00 5.82 -5.48
CA LEU A 136 -9.06 4.50 -6.09
C LEU A 136 -9.82 3.54 -5.20
N TYR A 137 -10.75 2.78 -5.79
CA TYR A 137 -11.49 1.71 -5.12
C TYR A 137 -11.12 0.36 -5.71
N PHE A 138 -10.41 -0.45 -4.94
CA PHE A 138 -10.07 -1.83 -5.27
C PHE A 138 -11.17 -2.77 -4.78
N HIS A 139 -11.72 -3.56 -5.70
CA HIS A 139 -12.84 -4.48 -5.45
C HIS A 139 -12.63 -5.81 -6.18
N LYS A 140 -13.37 -6.85 -5.82
CA LYS A 140 -13.28 -8.16 -6.47
C LYS A 140 -13.57 -8.14 -7.98
N SER A 141 -14.31 -7.15 -8.46
CA SER A 141 -14.66 -7.01 -9.89
C SER A 141 -13.67 -6.15 -10.68
N GLY A 142 -12.67 -5.55 -10.02
CA GLY A 142 -11.72 -4.65 -10.65
C GLY A 142 -11.40 -3.43 -9.79
N VAL A 143 -10.83 -2.42 -10.44
CA VAL A 143 -10.51 -1.13 -9.82
C VAL A 143 -11.40 -0.05 -10.43
N TYR A 144 -11.78 0.91 -9.61
CA TYR A 144 -12.59 2.07 -9.98
C TYR A 144 -11.88 3.34 -9.50
N SER A 145 -12.09 4.45 -10.21
CA SER A 145 -11.60 5.77 -9.77
C SER A 145 -12.81 6.67 -9.49
N ILE A 146 -12.76 7.34 -8.35
CA ILE A 146 -13.80 8.25 -7.87
C ILE A 146 -13.18 9.65 -7.80
N PRO A 147 -13.53 10.59 -8.67
CA PRO A 147 -13.02 11.95 -8.63
C PRO A 147 -13.57 12.72 -7.42
N ALA A 148 -12.75 13.57 -6.81
CA ALA A 148 -13.15 14.36 -5.65
C ALA A 148 -14.19 15.46 -5.98
N ASN A 149 -14.30 15.82 -7.25
CA ASN A 149 -15.10 16.95 -7.72
C ASN A 149 -16.51 16.54 -8.18
N GLN A 150 -16.91 15.28 -8.02
CA GLN A 150 -18.29 14.88 -8.29
C GLN A 150 -19.16 15.26 -7.10
N GLU A 151 -19.94 16.34 -7.23
CA GLU A 151 -21.10 16.54 -6.37
C GLU A 151 -22.02 15.32 -6.50
N PRO A 152 -22.60 14.83 -5.39
CA PRO A 152 -23.61 13.79 -5.47
C PRO A 152 -24.74 14.33 -6.35
N ASP A 153 -25.06 13.62 -7.44
CA ASP A 153 -26.19 13.98 -8.30
C ASP A 153 -27.40 14.27 -7.40
N SER A 154 -27.92 15.50 -7.46
CA SER A 154 -29.10 15.90 -6.71
C SER A 154 -30.24 14.98 -7.11
N VAL A 155 -30.79 14.27 -6.13
CA VAL A 155 -31.98 13.46 -6.31
C VAL A 155 -33.16 14.43 -6.32
N ASP A 156 -33.67 14.74 -7.51
CA ASP A 156 -35.04 15.24 -7.68
C ASP A 156 -36.05 14.09 -7.46
#